data_AF-A0A2V9K775-F1
#
_entry.id   AF-A0A2V9K775-F1
#
_cell.length_a   1.000
_cell.length_b   1.000
_cell.length_c   1.000
_cell.angle_alpha   90.00
_cell.angle_beta   90.00
_cell.angle_gamma   90.00
#
_symmetry.space_group_name_H-M   'P 1'
#
loop_
_entity.id
_entity.type
_entity.pdbx_description
1 polymer ?
#
loop_
_entity_poly.entity_id
_entity_poly.type
_entity_poly.pdbx_seq_one_letter_code
_entity_poly.pdbx_strand_id
1 'polypeptide(L)'
;MDLGLALSHDALHFHEPIRGFRFVPAREQPDGPTGFGPALMQGQGMENLGERTLYWYSLWRGTDGSGVRLVSWPRDRFSALKPFHPAAAQAVSCLVQVVEGPVRLYANASGLGAESRLRVSLLDDAFAPVPGFSGADAVVLAADAFRAPVRWPGGDALPARPARLRIEVRFEGLRPEDARLHALYLGA
;
A
#
# COMPACT_ATOMS: atom_id res chain seq x y z
N MET A 1 22.85 11.10 -9.22
CA MET A 1 21.57 10.88 -9.95
C MET A 1 20.81 9.76 -9.25
N ASP A 2 19.72 10.11 -8.56
CA ASP A 2 18.84 9.16 -7.88
C ASP A 2 17.77 8.60 -8.84
N LEU A 3 17.04 7.58 -8.42
CA LEU A 3 15.81 7.14 -9.10
C LEU A 3 14.58 7.63 -8.33
N GLY A 4 13.67 8.31 -9.02
CA GLY A 4 12.40 8.79 -8.50
C GLY A 4 11.24 7.83 -8.83
N LEU A 5 10.03 8.17 -8.35
CA LEU A 5 8.79 7.48 -8.68
C LEU A 5 7.79 8.46 -9.26
N ALA A 6 7.32 8.18 -10.48
CA ALA A 6 6.22 8.89 -11.11
C ALA A 6 5.01 7.96 -11.24
N LEU A 7 3.82 8.48 -10.98
CA LEU A 7 2.56 7.76 -11.12
C LEU A 7 1.73 8.33 -12.26
N SER A 8 0.95 7.46 -12.89
CA SER A 8 -0.06 7.83 -13.88
C SER A 8 -1.27 6.92 -13.74
N HIS A 9 -2.46 7.49 -13.96
CA HIS A 9 -3.71 6.74 -14.00
C HIS A 9 -4.19 6.47 -15.44
N ASP A 10 -3.58 7.13 -16.43
CA ASP A 10 -3.96 7.08 -17.85
C ASP A 10 -2.78 6.80 -18.79
N ALA A 11 -1.58 6.59 -18.23
CA ALA A 11 -0.31 6.43 -18.94
C ALA A 11 0.09 7.62 -19.85
N LEU A 12 -0.57 8.78 -19.69
CA LEU A 12 -0.29 10.01 -20.44
C LEU A 12 0.22 11.11 -19.52
N HIS A 13 -0.43 11.28 -18.37
CA HIS A 13 -0.08 12.32 -17.39
C HIS A 13 0.66 11.69 -16.22
N PHE A 14 1.89 12.15 -16.00
CA PHE A 14 2.77 11.66 -14.95
C PHE A 14 3.00 12.75 -13.89
N HIS A 15 3.02 12.35 -12.63
CA HIS A 15 3.37 13.23 -11.52
C HIS A 15 4.14 12.47 -10.43
N GLU A 16 4.98 13.20 -9.70
CA GLU A 16 5.62 12.68 -8.49
C GLU A 16 4.66 12.82 -7.30
N PRO A 17 4.33 11.74 -6.57
CA PRO A 17 3.49 11.83 -5.37
C PRO A 17 4.09 12.72 -4.29
N ILE A 18 5.41 12.67 -4.15
CA ILE A 18 6.21 13.55 -3.31
C ILE A 18 7.33 14.10 -4.20
N ARG A 19 7.28 15.40 -4.49
CA ARG A 19 8.25 16.04 -5.39
C ARG A 19 9.68 15.85 -4.88
N GLY A 20 10.58 15.45 -5.78
CA GLY A 20 12.00 15.26 -5.46
C GLY A 20 12.29 14.12 -4.47
N PHE A 21 11.32 13.22 -4.22
CA PHE A 21 11.56 12.08 -3.36
C PHE A 21 12.51 11.08 -4.03
N ARG A 22 13.65 10.87 -3.38
CA ARG A 22 14.67 9.92 -3.83
C ARG A 22 14.23 8.49 -3.47
N PHE A 23 13.44 7.88 -4.36
CA PHE A 23 12.89 6.55 -4.17
C PHE A 23 13.99 5.49 -4.06
N VAL A 24 14.99 5.55 -4.94
CA VAL A 24 16.28 4.85 -4.78
C VAL A 24 17.39 5.89 -4.75
N PRO A 25 17.96 6.20 -3.58
CA PRO A 25 19.00 7.20 -3.48
C PRO A 25 20.34 6.68 -4.02
N ALA A 26 21.02 7.50 -4.81
CA ALA A 26 22.40 7.26 -5.20
C ALA A 26 23.31 7.40 -3.98
N ARG A 27 24.18 6.41 -3.79
CA ARG A 27 25.20 6.36 -2.74
C ARG A 27 26.47 5.75 -3.31
N GLU A 28 27.59 5.95 -2.61
CA GLU A 28 28.80 5.19 -2.89
C GLU A 28 28.52 3.69 -2.75
N GLN A 29 28.95 2.93 -3.75
CA GLN A 29 28.74 1.49 -3.83
C GLN A 29 30.03 0.83 -4.34
N PRO A 30 30.28 -0.45 -4.00
CA PRO A 30 31.36 -1.23 -4.60
C PRO A 30 31.29 -1.20 -6.12
N ASP A 31 32.47 -1.18 -6.75
CA ASP A 31 32.65 -1.09 -8.20
C ASP A 31 32.01 0.17 -8.81
N GLY A 32 31.91 1.23 -8.00
CA GLY A 32 31.54 2.56 -8.46
C GLY A 32 32.70 3.22 -9.23
N PRO A 33 32.39 4.09 -10.21
CA PRO A 33 33.41 4.75 -10.99
C PRO A 33 34.25 5.73 -10.15
N THR A 34 35.57 5.58 -10.19
CA THR A 34 36.51 6.50 -9.53
C THR A 34 36.48 7.88 -10.17
N GLY A 35 36.45 8.93 -9.33
CA GLY A 35 36.48 10.32 -9.80
C GLY A 35 35.12 10.90 -10.23
N PHE A 36 34.03 10.15 -10.02
CA PHE A 36 32.66 10.61 -10.29
C PHE A 36 31.79 10.49 -9.03
N GLY A 37 30.81 11.39 -8.89
CA GLY A 37 29.82 11.30 -7.82
C GLY A 37 28.80 10.16 -8.07
N PRO A 38 28.15 9.64 -7.00
CA PRO A 38 27.15 8.58 -7.14
C PRO A 38 26.01 8.91 -8.11
N ALA A 39 25.79 8.01 -9.05
CA ALA A 39 24.71 8.12 -10.03
C ALA A 39 24.21 6.74 -10.45
N LEU A 40 22.89 6.63 -10.57
CA LEU A 40 22.18 5.40 -10.91
C LEU A 40 21.64 5.50 -12.34
N MET A 41 21.54 4.35 -13.00
CA MET A 41 20.80 4.18 -14.25
C MET A 41 19.56 3.35 -14.00
N GLN A 42 18.44 3.81 -14.56
CA GLN A 42 17.17 3.09 -14.51
C GLN A 42 17.32 1.72 -15.19
N GLY A 43 16.98 0.65 -14.47
CA GLY A 43 16.89 -0.68 -15.05
C GLY A 43 15.48 -1.00 -15.57
N GLN A 44 15.39 -2.12 -16.28
CA GLN A 44 14.18 -2.58 -16.99
C GLN A 44 13.38 -3.62 -16.19
N GLY A 45 13.93 -4.14 -15.08
CA GLY A 45 13.33 -5.21 -14.31
C GLY A 45 12.58 -4.68 -13.09
N MET A 46 11.32 -5.05 -12.96
CA MET A 46 10.56 -4.96 -11.71
C MET A 46 9.70 -6.21 -11.57
N GLU A 47 9.74 -6.87 -10.41
CA GLU A 47 9.02 -8.13 -10.19
C GLU A 47 8.48 -8.21 -8.77
N ASN A 48 7.28 -8.77 -8.62
CA ASN A 48 6.77 -9.17 -7.31
C ASN A 48 7.10 -10.64 -7.06
N LEU A 49 7.96 -10.92 -6.08
CA LEU A 49 8.30 -12.27 -5.63
C LEU A 49 7.79 -12.47 -4.19
N GLY A 50 6.72 -13.25 -4.04
CA GLY A 50 6.03 -13.42 -2.75
C GLY A 50 5.53 -12.08 -2.19
N GLU A 51 5.98 -11.75 -0.98
CA GLU A 51 5.66 -10.50 -0.28
C GLU A 51 6.69 -9.39 -0.50
N ARG A 52 7.53 -9.50 -1.54
CA ARG A 52 8.50 -8.46 -1.90
C ARG A 52 8.27 -7.96 -3.31
N THR A 53 8.59 -6.70 -3.53
CA THR A 53 8.87 -6.18 -4.86
C THR A 53 10.36 -6.00 -5.02
N LEU A 54 10.87 -6.48 -6.15
CA LEU A 54 12.25 -6.43 -6.59
C LEU A 54 12.36 -5.42 -7.73
N TYR A 55 13.40 -4.60 -7.72
CA TYR A 55 13.68 -3.67 -8.80
C TYR A 55 15.17 -3.65 -9.10
N TRP A 56 15.52 -3.92 -10.36
CA TRP A 56 16.90 -4.00 -10.81
C TRP A 56 17.32 -2.69 -11.45
N TYR A 57 18.53 -2.25 -11.15
CA TYR A 57 19.14 -1.01 -11.66
C TYR A 57 20.64 -1.20 -11.86
N SER A 58 21.34 -0.20 -12.38
CA SER A 58 22.80 -0.23 -12.51
C SER A 58 23.44 1.11 -12.10
N LEU A 59 24.77 1.12 -12.00
CA LEU A 59 25.53 2.35 -11.75
C LEU A 59 25.75 3.09 -13.08
N TRP A 60 25.54 4.40 -13.07
CA TRP A 60 25.91 5.24 -14.20
C TRP A 60 27.43 5.28 -14.35
N ARG A 61 27.92 5.05 -15.57
CA ARG A 61 29.36 4.84 -15.87
C ARG A 61 29.98 3.68 -15.07
N GLY A 62 29.18 2.66 -14.77
CA GLY A 62 29.73 1.40 -14.27
C GLY A 62 30.84 0.88 -15.20
N THR A 63 31.92 0.39 -14.61
CA THR A 63 33.01 -0.29 -15.30
C THR A 63 32.73 -1.79 -15.37
N ASP A 64 33.66 -2.55 -15.95
CA ASP A 64 33.68 -3.99 -15.78
C ASP A 64 33.61 -4.33 -14.28
N GLY A 65 32.68 -5.21 -13.91
CA GLY A 65 32.38 -5.55 -12.51
C GLY A 65 31.21 -4.78 -11.87
N SER A 66 30.77 -3.65 -12.43
CA SER A 66 29.67 -2.85 -11.83
C SER A 66 28.29 -3.52 -11.89
N GLY A 67 28.13 -4.57 -12.70
CA GLY A 67 27.01 -5.52 -12.68
C GLY A 67 25.59 -4.94 -12.68
N VAL A 68 24.62 -5.82 -12.43
CA VAL A 68 23.23 -5.44 -12.13
C VAL A 68 23.07 -5.37 -10.62
N ARG A 69 22.41 -4.31 -10.13
CA ARG A 69 22.09 -4.10 -8.72
C ARG A 69 20.60 -4.34 -8.48
N LEU A 70 20.26 -4.67 -7.24
CA LEU A 70 18.88 -4.94 -6.81
C LEU A 70 18.56 -4.08 -5.60
N VAL A 71 17.38 -3.48 -5.61
CA VAL A 71 16.72 -2.94 -4.42
C VAL A 71 15.39 -3.68 -4.24
N SER A 72 14.94 -3.81 -2.99
CA SER A 72 13.65 -4.43 -2.72
C SER A 72 12.98 -3.81 -1.51
N TRP A 73 11.66 -3.91 -1.50
CA TRP A 73 10.79 -3.47 -0.41
C TRP A 73 9.64 -4.47 -0.25
N PRO A 74 8.91 -4.43 0.88
CA PRO A 74 7.70 -5.23 1.02
C PRO A 74 6.69 -4.87 -0.07
N ARG A 75 6.04 -5.88 -0.63
CA ARG A 75 5.15 -5.74 -1.78
C ARG A 75 4.04 -4.73 -1.51
N ASP A 76 3.75 -3.92 -2.54
CA ASP A 76 2.75 -2.85 -2.55
C ASP A 76 2.99 -1.72 -1.52
N ARG A 77 4.14 -1.68 -0.84
CA ARG A 77 4.47 -0.62 0.13
C ARG A 77 5.28 0.54 -0.45
N PHE A 78 5.06 0.83 -1.73
CA PHE A 78 5.63 2.00 -2.43
C PHE A 78 4.97 3.32 -2.01
N SER A 79 3.72 3.23 -1.56
CA SER A 79 2.90 4.33 -1.10
C SER A 79 2.08 3.88 0.09
N ALA A 80 1.47 4.83 0.78
CA ALA A 80 0.50 4.58 1.83
C ALA A 80 -0.47 5.75 1.92
N LEU A 81 -1.73 5.43 2.22
CA LEU A 81 -2.66 6.40 2.76
C LEU A 81 -2.42 6.50 4.27
N LYS A 82 -2.26 7.73 4.75
CA LYS A 82 -2.11 8.05 6.17
C LYS A 82 -2.88 9.32 6.52
N PRO A 83 -3.32 9.50 7.78
CA PRO A 83 -3.92 10.75 8.22
C PRO A 83 -2.94 11.92 8.04
N PHE A 84 -3.41 12.98 7.39
CA PHE A 84 -2.74 14.28 7.45
C PHE A 84 -3.18 15.07 8.69
N HIS A 85 -4.48 15.01 8.99
CA HIS A 85 -5.08 15.54 10.21
C HIS A 85 -5.71 14.38 11.00
N PRO A 86 -5.34 14.13 12.26
CA PRO A 86 -5.78 12.94 13.04
C PRO A 86 -7.29 12.84 13.28
N ALA A 87 -7.96 13.99 13.42
CA ALA A 87 -9.38 14.01 13.81
C ALA A 87 -10.27 13.35 12.75
N ALA A 88 -10.97 12.28 13.15
CA ALA A 88 -11.92 11.53 12.31
C ALA A 88 -11.34 11.10 10.95
N ALA A 89 -10.06 10.76 10.90
CA ALA A 89 -9.40 10.40 9.65
C ALA A 89 -9.94 9.08 9.10
N GLN A 90 -10.39 9.11 7.85
CA GLN A 90 -11.01 7.96 7.20
C GLN A 90 -10.76 7.95 5.69
N ALA A 91 -10.91 6.76 5.12
CA ALA A 91 -10.89 6.51 3.69
C ALA A 91 -12.09 5.66 3.32
N VAL A 92 -12.75 6.00 2.21
CA VAL A 92 -13.88 5.22 1.68
C VAL A 92 -13.57 4.86 0.25
N SER A 93 -13.70 3.58 -0.09
CA SER A 93 -13.48 3.10 -1.45
C SER A 93 -14.56 3.60 -2.42
N CYS A 94 -14.29 3.46 -3.71
CA CYS A 94 -15.35 3.42 -4.72
C CYS A 94 -16.30 2.22 -4.47
N LEU A 95 -17.41 2.14 -5.22
CA LEU A 95 -18.32 0.99 -5.11
C LEU A 95 -17.64 -0.26 -5.64
N VAL A 96 -17.71 -1.31 -4.82
CA VAL A 96 -17.34 -2.68 -5.16
C VAL A 96 -18.62 -3.49 -5.27
N GLN A 97 -18.68 -4.38 -6.26
CA GLN A 97 -19.78 -5.33 -6.43
C GLN A 97 -19.20 -6.74 -6.41
N VAL A 98 -19.72 -7.58 -5.52
CA VAL A 98 -19.42 -9.01 -5.51
C VAL A 98 -20.35 -9.67 -6.52
N VAL A 99 -19.78 -10.19 -7.61
CA VAL A 99 -20.56 -10.82 -8.69
C VAL A 99 -20.72 -12.32 -8.46
N GLU A 100 -19.66 -13.00 -8.02
CA GLU A 100 -19.63 -14.46 -7.87
C GLU A 100 -18.69 -14.91 -6.75
N GLY A 101 -19.08 -16.00 -6.07
CA GLY A 101 -18.30 -16.65 -5.03
C GLY A 101 -18.21 -15.90 -3.69
N PRO A 102 -17.76 -16.58 -2.62
CA PRO A 102 -17.36 -15.89 -1.40
C PRO A 102 -16.12 -15.04 -1.70
N VAL A 103 -16.22 -13.73 -1.55
CA VAL A 103 -15.08 -12.82 -1.69
C VAL A 103 -14.62 -12.38 -0.32
N ARG A 104 -13.34 -12.57 -0.01
CA ARG A 104 -12.70 -12.16 1.24
C ARG A 104 -11.95 -10.85 1.05
N LEU A 105 -11.92 -10.05 2.13
CA LEU A 105 -11.18 -8.80 2.18
C LEU A 105 -9.89 -8.98 2.98
N TYR A 106 -8.78 -8.47 2.44
CA TYR A 106 -7.48 -8.42 3.11
C TYR A 106 -6.93 -7.00 3.10
N ALA A 107 -6.17 -6.63 4.12
CA ALA A 107 -5.49 -5.34 4.20
C ALA A 107 -3.96 -5.51 4.26
N ASN A 108 -3.25 -4.68 3.49
CA ASN A 108 -1.83 -4.42 3.69
C ASN A 108 -1.69 -3.15 4.50
N ALA A 109 -1.25 -3.28 5.74
CA ALA A 109 -1.13 -2.15 6.66
C ALA A 109 0.15 -2.24 7.50
N SER A 110 0.66 -1.07 7.89
CA SER A 110 1.81 -0.96 8.78
C SER A 110 1.66 0.20 9.76
N GLY A 111 2.54 0.23 10.77
CA GLY A 111 2.48 1.22 11.84
C GLY A 111 1.25 1.02 12.74
N LEU A 112 0.78 -0.22 12.89
CA LEU A 112 -0.32 -0.58 13.76
C LEU A 112 0.20 -1.17 15.08
N GLY A 113 -0.49 -0.87 16.18
CA GLY A 113 -0.15 -1.33 17.52
C GLY A 113 -1.15 -0.84 18.57
N ALA A 114 -0.68 -0.71 19.81
CA ALA A 114 -1.53 -0.23 20.91
C ALA A 114 -2.12 1.17 20.68
N GLU A 115 -1.33 2.04 20.03
CA GLU A 115 -1.66 3.47 19.86
C GLU A 115 -2.24 3.84 18.49
N SER A 116 -2.24 2.89 17.55
CA SER A 116 -2.61 3.14 16.16
C SER A 116 -3.24 1.88 15.57
N ARG A 117 -4.46 1.99 15.04
CA ARG A 117 -5.21 0.85 14.52
C ARG A 117 -6.10 1.26 13.37
N LEU A 118 -6.47 0.29 12.53
CA LEU A 118 -7.47 0.50 11.47
C LEU A 118 -8.77 -0.16 11.87
N ARG A 119 -9.89 0.56 11.79
CA ARG A 119 -11.23 -0.01 11.87
C ARG A 119 -11.79 -0.12 10.45
N VAL A 120 -12.19 -1.32 10.07
CA VAL A 120 -12.74 -1.63 8.75
C VAL A 120 -14.22 -1.94 8.86
N SER A 121 -15.03 -1.18 8.13
CA SER A 121 -16.50 -1.30 8.08
C SER A 121 -16.97 -1.43 6.63
N LEU A 122 -18.19 -1.92 6.41
CA LEU A 122 -18.84 -1.89 5.10
C LEU A 122 -19.99 -0.88 5.08
N LEU A 123 -20.00 -0.04 4.05
CA LEU A 123 -21.11 0.88 3.80
C LEU A 123 -21.88 0.45 2.56
N ASP A 124 -23.17 0.77 2.49
CA ASP A 124 -23.96 0.61 1.27
C ASP A 124 -23.72 1.75 0.27
N ASP A 125 -24.54 1.81 -0.78
CA ASP A 125 -24.46 2.83 -1.82
C ASP A 125 -24.75 4.24 -1.31
N ALA A 126 -25.63 4.35 -0.32
CA ALA A 126 -26.05 5.56 0.39
C ALA A 126 -25.11 5.95 1.55
N PHE A 127 -23.96 5.28 1.71
CA PHE A 127 -23.03 5.46 2.82
C PHE A 127 -23.59 5.08 4.19
N ALA A 128 -24.68 4.32 4.24
CA ALA A 128 -25.20 3.79 5.49
C ALA A 128 -24.40 2.55 5.93
N PRO A 129 -24.14 2.38 7.24
CA PRO A 129 -23.45 1.19 7.75
C PRO A 129 -24.22 -0.09 7.46
N VAL A 130 -23.55 -1.10 6.90
CA VAL A 130 -24.14 -2.43 6.65
C VAL A 130 -24.21 -3.22 7.98
N PRO A 131 -25.40 -3.67 8.43
CA PRO A 131 -25.55 -4.46 9.65
C PRO A 131 -24.74 -5.76 9.63
N GLY A 132 -24.09 -6.12 10.75
CA GLY A 132 -23.21 -7.29 10.85
C GLY A 132 -21.80 -7.08 10.30
N PHE A 133 -21.53 -5.92 9.68
CA PHE A 133 -20.23 -5.59 9.07
C PHE A 133 -19.66 -4.24 9.51
N SER A 134 -20.35 -3.52 10.38
CA SER A 134 -20.05 -2.13 10.75
C SER A 134 -20.40 -1.83 12.21
N GLY A 135 -19.98 -0.66 12.70
CA GLY A 135 -20.25 -0.23 14.07
C GLY A 135 -19.55 -1.16 15.07
N ALA A 136 -20.33 -1.83 15.92
CA ALA A 136 -19.81 -2.81 16.88
C ALA A 136 -19.21 -4.05 16.19
N ASP A 137 -19.69 -4.39 14.99
CA ASP A 137 -19.21 -5.54 14.22
C ASP A 137 -18.01 -5.21 13.31
N ALA A 138 -17.58 -3.94 13.26
CA ALA A 138 -16.45 -3.52 12.45
C ALA A 138 -15.15 -4.20 12.91
N VAL A 139 -14.31 -4.58 11.96
CA VAL A 139 -13.06 -5.30 12.23
C VAL A 139 -11.97 -4.32 12.63
N VAL A 140 -11.25 -4.60 13.72
CA VAL A 140 -10.11 -3.80 14.18
C VAL A 140 -8.81 -4.51 13.86
N LEU A 141 -7.96 -3.87 13.07
CA LEU A 141 -6.60 -4.31 12.77
C LEU A 141 -5.62 -3.51 13.64
N ALA A 142 -4.87 -4.20 14.51
CA ALA A 142 -3.95 -3.61 15.48
C ALA A 142 -2.52 -4.18 15.39
N ALA A 143 -2.19 -4.82 14.27
CA ALA A 143 -0.86 -5.37 14.01
C ALA A 143 -0.51 -5.25 12.53
N ASP A 144 0.76 -5.04 12.24
CA ASP A 144 1.30 -4.96 10.88
C ASP A 144 1.12 -6.29 10.13
N ALA A 145 0.68 -6.21 8.88
CA ALA A 145 0.58 -7.38 8.02
C ALA A 145 0.60 -7.01 6.53
N PHE A 146 1.10 -7.92 5.69
CA PHE A 146 0.98 -7.80 4.23
C PHE A 146 -0.45 -8.15 3.76
N ARG A 147 -1.06 -9.20 4.32
CA ARG A 147 -2.43 -9.64 4.03
C ARG A 147 -3.18 -9.96 5.32
N ALA A 148 -3.40 -8.96 6.17
CA ALA A 148 -4.28 -9.12 7.34
C ALA A 148 -5.69 -9.49 6.86
N PRO A 149 -6.25 -10.64 7.25
CA PRO A 149 -7.61 -10.98 6.89
C PRO A 149 -8.60 -10.09 7.65
N VAL A 150 -9.56 -9.51 6.94
CA VAL A 150 -10.67 -8.77 7.54
C VAL A 150 -11.80 -9.76 7.80
N ARG A 151 -11.94 -10.19 9.06
CA ARG A 151 -12.93 -11.21 9.47
C ARG A 151 -13.95 -10.60 10.40
N TRP A 152 -15.20 -10.53 9.95
CA TRP A 152 -16.32 -10.04 10.75
C TRP A 152 -16.86 -11.15 11.66
N PRO A 153 -17.62 -10.81 12.72
CA PRO A 153 -18.20 -11.81 13.62
C PRO A 153 -19.07 -12.85 12.90
N GLY A 154 -19.79 -12.44 11.85
CA GLY A 154 -20.66 -13.31 11.06
C GLY A 154 -19.96 -14.12 9.96
N GLY A 155 -18.65 -13.94 9.75
CA GLY A 155 -17.88 -14.64 8.71
C GLY A 155 -16.75 -13.81 8.09
N ASP A 156 -15.99 -14.43 7.19
CA ASP A 156 -14.84 -13.80 6.51
C ASP A 156 -15.12 -13.39 5.05
N ALA A 157 -16.34 -13.64 4.56
CA ALA A 157 -16.78 -13.25 3.23
C ALA A 157 -17.57 -11.94 3.25
N LEU A 158 -17.38 -11.13 2.22
CA LEU A 158 -18.23 -9.99 1.91
C LEU A 158 -19.67 -10.47 1.65
N PRO A 159 -20.67 -9.70 2.08
CA PRO A 159 -22.05 -10.11 1.94
C PRO A 159 -22.51 -10.04 0.48
N ALA A 160 -23.40 -10.94 0.08
CA ALA A 160 -24.09 -10.87 -1.20
C ALA A 160 -25.12 -9.72 -1.26
N ARG A 161 -25.52 -9.18 -0.09
CA ARG A 161 -26.43 -8.03 0.04
C ARG A 161 -25.89 -7.04 1.10
N PRO A 162 -25.82 -5.72 0.81
CA PRO A 162 -26.24 -5.08 -0.43
C PRO A 162 -25.38 -5.49 -1.63
N ALA A 163 -25.93 -5.39 -2.84
CA ALA A 163 -25.24 -5.83 -4.08
C ALA A 163 -24.00 -4.97 -4.39
N ARG A 164 -23.97 -3.73 -3.90
CA ARG A 164 -22.87 -2.79 -4.06
C ARG A 164 -22.52 -2.27 -2.67
N LEU A 165 -21.23 -2.28 -2.37
CA LEU A 165 -20.70 -1.91 -1.07
C LEU A 165 -19.49 -1.01 -1.22
N ARG A 166 -19.20 -0.26 -0.17
CA ARG A 166 -17.97 0.50 0.01
C ARG A 166 -17.24 -0.08 1.19
N ILE A 167 -15.92 -0.01 1.14
CA ILE A 167 -15.06 -0.35 2.27
C ILE A 167 -14.67 0.97 2.92
N GLU A 168 -15.09 1.16 4.16
CA GLU A 168 -14.65 2.26 5.00
C GLU A 168 -13.48 1.78 5.86
N VAL A 169 -12.39 2.55 5.87
CA VAL A 169 -11.28 2.36 6.77
C VAL A 169 -11.11 3.62 7.60
N ARG A 170 -11.32 3.51 8.92
CA ARG A 170 -11.06 4.58 9.88
C ARG A 170 -9.72 4.35 10.55
N PHE A 171 -8.95 5.42 10.69
CA PHE A 171 -7.68 5.42 11.41
C PHE A 171 -7.97 5.84 12.85
N GLU A 172 -7.70 4.97 13.81
CA GLU A 172 -8.01 5.15 15.23
C GLU A 172 -6.78 4.98 16.12
N GLY A 173 -6.93 5.34 17.40
CA GLY A 173 -5.88 5.25 18.41
C GLY A 173 -5.48 6.64 18.93
N LEU A 174 -4.49 6.70 19.83
CA LEU A 174 -3.94 7.99 20.29
C LEU A 174 -3.06 8.64 19.21
N ARG A 175 -2.49 7.84 18.30
CA ARG A 175 -1.60 8.28 17.21
C ARG A 175 -2.03 7.69 15.87
N PRO A 176 -3.25 7.99 15.37
CA PRO A 176 -3.74 7.43 14.12
C PRO A 176 -2.86 7.81 12.91
N GLU A 177 -2.10 8.92 12.98
CA GLU A 177 -1.14 9.35 11.97
C GLU A 177 0.06 8.41 11.74
N ASP A 178 0.33 7.51 12.69
CA ASP A 178 1.35 6.47 12.56
C ASP A 178 0.87 5.32 11.65
N ALA A 179 -0.44 5.08 11.58
CA ALA A 179 -1.03 4.00 10.80
C ALA A 179 -0.96 4.30 9.30
N ARG A 180 -0.64 3.26 8.54
CA ARG A 180 -0.47 3.30 7.08
C ARG A 180 -1.31 2.22 6.44
N LEU A 181 -2.27 2.61 5.61
CA LEU A 181 -2.98 1.70 4.71
C LEU A 181 -2.27 1.69 3.36
N HIS A 182 -1.66 0.57 3.00
CA HIS A 182 -0.95 0.42 1.72
C HIS A 182 -1.89 -0.03 0.61
N ALA A 183 -2.72 -1.03 0.88
CA ALA A 183 -3.67 -1.58 -0.08
C ALA A 183 -4.80 -2.34 0.61
N LEU A 184 -5.92 -2.46 -0.10
CA LEU A 184 -6.99 -3.42 0.20
C LEU A 184 -7.05 -4.41 -0.97
N TYR A 185 -7.18 -5.69 -0.65
CA TYR A 185 -7.27 -6.76 -1.64
C TYR A 185 -8.58 -7.51 -1.49
N LEU A 186 -9.20 -7.79 -2.64
CA LEU A 186 -10.29 -8.74 -2.75
C LEU A 186 -9.73 -10.04 -3.30
N GLY A 187 -10.10 -11.17 -2.69
CA GLY A 187 -9.70 -12.50 -3.16
C GLY A 187 -10.77 -13.52 -2.85
N ALA A 188 -10.85 -14.58 -3.66
CA ALA A 188 -11.64 -15.77 -3.34
C ALA A 188 -10.97 -16.60 -2.23
#